data_AF-A0AAF6AVN5-F1
#
_entry.id   AF-A0AAF6AVN5-F1
#
_cell.length_a   1.000
_cell.length_b   1.000
_cell.length_c   1.000
_cell.angle_alpha   90.00
_cell.angle_beta   90.00
_cell.angle_gamma   90.00
#
_symmetry.space_group_name_H-M   'P 1'
#
loop_
_entity.id
_entity.type
_entity.pdbx_description
1 polymer ?
#
loop_
_entity_poly.entity_id
_entity_poly.type
_entity_poly.pdbx_seq_one_letter_code
_entity_poly.pdbx_strand_id
1 'polypeptide(L)'
;METLREDLQLEKHRVTATFSLSGLLQWETEHYSFHKDSKGALDIKNDVIGFSRGGSSITLHTFNQKSVQCWGSAQKRVERDVTLEFRSNEACKDWYNAMQRVYDNSGRPRRLLVLVNPFGGKNLGKKVFAEVVEPLFKKAGIEITMKETEHHSHAKELAKSVELSKYDGIVCVSGDGVLTEVVNGLLERADWEQAIQMPLGIIPAGTGNGMAKSLLESGNEYFNQANAAFAIIRGCKQTLDVATVVQGQVKYHSILMLSWGFVADVDFESEKFRSLGDLRIDLWAVVRVLWLREYTGSLAYIPASGAEKAGEPLTGQEATSLLERSGESDTDRTWRKGGYYGPTASPLHSSEWRSIEGTFIYIWAQNVPYAAEEVMPAPKAKFNDGYLDLIVIRNCPRWKLVGILLGMKNGQHIKSKYVQYIKSVCDFIMIFSTSSPSWIRCL
;
A
#
# COMPACT_ATOMS: atom_id res chain seq x y z
N MET A 1 -11.24 -15.22 -35.49
CA MET A 1 -10.86 -15.15 -34.06
C MET A 1 -11.16 -16.52 -33.48
N GLU A 2 -10.13 -17.24 -33.03
CA GLU A 2 -10.29 -18.58 -32.47
C GLU A 2 -11.03 -18.46 -31.13
N THR A 3 -12.30 -18.87 -31.13
CA THR A 3 -13.10 -19.03 -29.92
C THR A 3 -13.37 -20.51 -29.82
N LEU A 4 -12.92 -21.14 -28.73
CA LEU A 4 -13.27 -22.53 -28.46
C LEU A 4 -14.75 -22.57 -28.04
N ARG A 5 -15.48 -23.58 -28.51
CA ARG A 5 -16.88 -23.80 -28.17
C ARG A 5 -17.10 -25.29 -27.95
N GLU A 6 -17.70 -25.64 -26.82
CA GLU A 6 -17.92 -27.04 -26.45
C GLU A 6 -19.19 -27.18 -25.62
N ASP A 7 -19.93 -28.28 -25.81
CA ASP A 7 -21.03 -28.67 -24.92
C ASP A 7 -20.47 -29.53 -23.79
N LEU A 8 -20.45 -28.96 -22.58
CA LEU A 8 -19.80 -29.53 -21.40
C LEU A 8 -20.74 -29.56 -20.20
N GLN A 9 -20.33 -30.25 -19.14
CA GLN A 9 -21.05 -30.27 -17.88
C GLN A 9 -20.38 -29.32 -16.87
N LEU A 10 -21.17 -28.38 -16.32
CA LEU A 10 -20.77 -27.39 -15.34
C LEU A 10 -21.58 -27.59 -14.06
N GLU A 11 -20.92 -27.94 -12.94
CA GLU A 11 -21.58 -28.14 -11.64
C GLU A 11 -22.89 -28.96 -11.74
N LYS A 12 -22.84 -30.07 -12.49
CA LYS A 12 -23.95 -31.00 -12.79
C LYS A 12 -24.97 -30.57 -13.86
N HIS A 13 -24.83 -29.39 -14.46
CA HIS A 13 -25.73 -28.91 -15.52
C HIS A 13 -25.06 -28.98 -16.89
N ARG A 14 -25.81 -29.34 -17.94
CA ARG A 14 -25.32 -29.26 -19.32
C ARG A 14 -25.38 -27.82 -19.80
N VAL A 15 -24.26 -27.35 -20.33
CA VAL A 15 -24.11 -26.00 -20.85
C VAL A 15 -23.37 -26.01 -22.17
N THR A 16 -23.69 -25.08 -23.06
CA THR A 16 -22.81 -24.72 -24.16
C THR A 16 -21.88 -23.63 -23.66
N ALA A 17 -20.58 -23.90 -23.62
CA ALA A 17 -19.56 -22.96 -23.17
C ALA A 17 -18.72 -22.44 -24.34
N THR A 18 -18.27 -21.19 -24.23
CA THR A 18 -17.31 -20.57 -25.14
C THR A 18 -16.12 -20.01 -24.36
N PHE A 19 -14.93 -20.13 -24.94
CA PHE A 19 -13.71 -19.53 -24.39
C PHE A 19 -12.97 -18.74 -25.46
N SER A 20 -12.75 -17.45 -25.19
CA SER A 20 -12.04 -16.56 -26.10
C SER A 20 -10.56 -16.41 -25.74
N LEU A 21 -9.74 -16.02 -26.73
CA LEU A 21 -8.34 -15.65 -26.50
C LEU A 21 -8.16 -14.42 -25.58
N SER A 22 -9.22 -13.62 -25.36
CA SER A 22 -9.17 -12.55 -24.36
C SER A 22 -9.18 -13.06 -22.92
N GLY A 23 -9.49 -14.35 -22.71
CA GLY A 23 -9.62 -14.96 -21.40
C GLY A 23 -11.04 -15.00 -20.87
N LEU A 24 -12.05 -14.72 -21.70
CA LEU A 24 -13.44 -14.73 -21.28
C LEU A 24 -14.04 -16.13 -21.50
N LEU A 25 -14.46 -16.76 -20.40
CA LEU A 25 -15.27 -17.97 -20.39
C LEU A 25 -16.74 -17.57 -20.24
N GLN A 26 -17.61 -18.03 -21.13
CA GLN A 26 -19.05 -17.80 -21.05
C GLN A 26 -19.79 -19.11 -21.22
N TRP A 27 -20.98 -19.23 -20.63
CA TRP A 27 -21.82 -20.41 -20.81
C TRP A 27 -23.31 -20.07 -20.74
N GLU A 28 -24.11 -20.92 -21.38
CA GLU A 28 -25.57 -20.88 -21.39
C GLU A 28 -26.14 -22.28 -21.12
N THR A 29 -27.11 -22.39 -20.22
CA THR A 29 -27.75 -23.67 -19.87
C THR A 29 -28.79 -24.09 -20.90
N GLU A 30 -28.80 -25.38 -21.29
CA GLU A 30 -29.62 -25.88 -22.42
C GLU A 30 -31.14 -26.01 -22.17
N HIS A 31 -31.71 -25.56 -21.03
CA HIS A 31 -33.17 -25.67 -20.81
C HIS A 31 -33.81 -24.47 -20.09
N TYR A 32 -34.99 -24.08 -20.60
CA TYR A 32 -35.98 -23.14 -20.04
C TYR A 32 -36.29 -23.48 -18.57
N SER A 33 -35.49 -22.99 -17.63
CA SER A 33 -35.90 -22.87 -16.24
C SER A 33 -36.13 -21.40 -15.93
N PHE A 34 -37.24 -21.09 -15.28
CA PHE A 34 -37.63 -19.74 -14.83
C PHE A 34 -36.68 -19.16 -13.74
N HIS A 35 -35.48 -19.73 -13.57
CA HIS A 35 -34.48 -19.31 -12.61
C HIS A 35 -33.42 -18.40 -13.23
N LYS A 36 -32.90 -17.51 -12.38
CA LYS A 36 -32.19 -16.27 -12.73
C LYS A 36 -30.79 -16.45 -13.34
N ASP A 37 -30.33 -17.69 -13.52
CA ASP A 37 -28.93 -18.04 -13.82
C ASP A 37 -28.77 -18.85 -15.12
N SER A 38 -29.49 -18.48 -16.19
CA SER A 38 -29.40 -19.18 -17.48
C SER A 38 -28.10 -18.89 -18.27
N LYS A 39 -27.37 -17.85 -17.87
CA LYS A 39 -26.09 -17.42 -18.47
C LYS A 39 -25.08 -17.09 -17.38
N GLY A 40 -23.83 -17.45 -17.60
CA GLY A 40 -22.73 -17.06 -16.72
C GLY A 40 -21.47 -16.71 -17.51
N ALA A 41 -20.57 -15.99 -16.85
CA ALA A 41 -19.27 -15.62 -17.39
C ALA A 41 -18.22 -15.57 -16.29
N LEU A 42 -16.98 -15.91 -16.64
CA LEU A 42 -15.79 -15.76 -15.82
C LEU A 42 -14.67 -15.19 -16.68
N ASP A 43 -13.97 -14.19 -16.15
CA ASP A 43 -12.75 -13.70 -16.74
C ASP A 43 -11.56 -14.43 -16.09
N ILE A 44 -10.85 -15.26 -16.85
CA ILE A 44 -9.70 -16.02 -16.34
C ILE A 44 -8.62 -15.12 -15.73
N LYS A 45 -8.44 -13.91 -16.26
CA LYS A 45 -7.45 -12.96 -15.74
C LYS A 45 -7.92 -12.29 -14.44
N ASN A 46 -9.22 -12.04 -14.31
CA ASN A 46 -9.76 -11.21 -13.23
C ASN A 46 -10.48 -11.98 -12.11
N ASP A 47 -10.89 -13.22 -12.33
CA ASP A 47 -11.72 -14.01 -11.41
C ASP A 47 -11.08 -15.33 -10.97
N VAL A 48 -10.15 -15.88 -11.76
CA VAL A 48 -9.51 -17.18 -11.50
C VAL A 48 -8.15 -16.99 -10.86
N ILE A 49 -7.89 -17.61 -9.71
CA ILE A 49 -6.57 -17.61 -9.06
C ILE A 49 -5.65 -18.65 -9.67
N GLY A 50 -6.17 -19.80 -10.08
CA GLY A 50 -5.45 -20.88 -10.74
C GLY A 50 -6.40 -21.95 -11.23
N PHE A 51 -5.90 -22.96 -11.92
CA PHE A 51 -6.73 -24.06 -12.40
C PHE A 51 -5.90 -25.34 -12.55
N SER A 52 -6.58 -26.47 -12.43
CA SER A 52 -6.00 -27.80 -12.51
C SER A 52 -6.79 -28.69 -13.47
N ARG A 53 -6.13 -29.69 -14.04
CA ARG A 53 -6.76 -30.67 -14.94
C ARG A 53 -6.76 -32.05 -14.28
N GLY A 54 -7.91 -32.71 -14.27
CA GLY A 54 -8.09 -34.07 -13.78
C GLY A 54 -8.81 -34.93 -14.81
N GLY A 55 -8.10 -35.80 -15.53
CA GLY A 55 -8.71 -36.57 -16.62
C GLY A 55 -9.32 -35.67 -17.69
N SER A 56 -10.64 -35.81 -17.93
CA SER A 56 -11.42 -34.97 -18.86
C SER A 56 -12.10 -33.77 -18.18
N SER A 57 -11.66 -33.35 -16.99
CA SER A 57 -12.17 -32.14 -16.33
C SER A 57 -11.10 -31.08 -16.09
N ILE A 58 -11.53 -29.82 -16.07
CA ILE A 58 -10.76 -28.66 -15.66
C ILE A 58 -11.45 -28.03 -14.46
N THR A 59 -10.74 -27.90 -13.34
CA THR A 59 -11.23 -27.19 -12.15
C THR A 59 -10.58 -25.81 -12.09
N LEU A 60 -11.41 -24.77 -12.18
CA LEU A 60 -11.03 -23.37 -12.02
C LEU A 60 -11.19 -22.99 -10.54
N HIS A 61 -10.10 -22.58 -9.91
CA HIS A 61 -10.12 -22.01 -8.57
C HIS A 61 -10.44 -20.53 -8.70
N THR A 62 -11.64 -20.12 -8.33
CA THR A 62 -12.14 -18.75 -8.48
C THR A 62 -12.13 -18.01 -7.16
N PHE A 63 -11.98 -16.69 -7.23
CA PHE A 63 -12.13 -15.79 -6.09
C PHE A 63 -13.17 -14.72 -6.46
N ASN A 64 -14.42 -15.17 -6.55
CA ASN A 64 -15.51 -14.41 -7.14
C ASN A 64 -16.05 -13.33 -6.21
N GLN A 65 -16.49 -12.23 -6.80
CA GLN A 65 -17.17 -11.14 -6.10
C GLN A 65 -18.56 -11.62 -5.66
N LYS A 66 -18.90 -11.49 -4.37
CA LYS A 66 -20.30 -11.44 -3.97
C LYS A 66 -20.75 -9.98 -4.02
N SER A 67 -21.76 -9.68 -4.84
CA SER A 67 -22.45 -8.40 -4.75
C SER A 67 -23.17 -8.35 -3.40
N VAL A 68 -22.60 -7.65 -2.43
CA VAL A 68 -23.38 -7.20 -1.27
C VAL A 68 -24.21 -6.04 -1.81
N GLN A 69 -25.51 -6.26 -2.01
CA GLN A 69 -26.47 -5.20 -2.37
C GLN A 69 -26.62 -4.21 -1.22
N CYS A 70 -25.60 -3.40 -0.97
CA CYS A 70 -25.64 -2.23 -0.10
C CYS A 70 -24.75 -1.17 -0.76
N TRP A 71 -25.38 -0.06 -1.15
CA TRP A 71 -24.77 1.03 -1.91
C TRP A 71 -23.41 1.46 -1.31
N GLY A 72 -22.36 1.43 -2.13
CA GLY A 72 -21.04 1.97 -1.79
C GLY A 72 -20.14 1.09 -0.91
N SER A 73 -20.43 -0.19 -0.72
CA SER A 73 -19.57 -1.10 0.07
C SER A 73 -18.53 -1.82 -0.79
N ALA A 74 -17.29 -1.91 -0.29
CA ALA A 74 -16.18 -2.60 -0.95
C ALA A 74 -16.47 -4.10 -1.12
N GLN A 75 -16.01 -4.68 -2.24
CA GLN A 75 -16.43 -6.02 -2.67
C GLN A 75 -15.66 -7.13 -1.93
N LYS A 76 -16.36 -7.89 -1.08
CA LYS A 76 -15.80 -9.09 -0.46
C LYS A 76 -15.82 -10.25 -1.46
N ARG A 77 -14.65 -10.86 -1.68
CA ARG A 77 -14.50 -12.03 -2.55
C ARG A 77 -14.58 -13.32 -1.75
N VAL A 78 -15.10 -14.36 -2.38
CA VAL A 78 -15.25 -15.70 -1.79
C VAL A 78 -14.62 -16.70 -2.74
N GLU A 79 -13.81 -17.58 -2.16
CA GLU A 79 -13.23 -18.68 -2.91
C GLU A 79 -14.31 -19.70 -3.32
N ARG A 80 -14.28 -20.13 -4.58
CA ARG A 80 -15.16 -21.18 -5.11
C ARG A 80 -14.46 -21.94 -6.23
N ASP A 81 -14.63 -23.24 -6.27
CA ASP A 81 -14.17 -24.05 -7.38
C ASP A 81 -15.29 -24.23 -8.41
N VAL A 82 -14.95 -24.03 -9.68
CA VAL A 82 -15.85 -24.23 -10.82
C VAL A 82 -15.24 -25.31 -11.70
N THR A 83 -15.93 -26.45 -11.84
CA THR A 83 -15.42 -27.58 -12.63
C THR A 83 -16.16 -27.71 -13.95
N LEU A 84 -15.37 -27.74 -15.03
CA LEU A 84 -15.78 -28.00 -16.41
C LEU A 84 -15.48 -29.46 -16.73
N GLU A 85 -16.50 -30.26 -17.03
CA GLU A 85 -16.37 -31.66 -17.41
C GLU A 85 -16.62 -31.82 -18.91
N PHE A 86 -15.59 -32.24 -19.63
CA PHE A 86 -15.61 -32.40 -21.08
C PHE A 86 -15.94 -33.84 -21.48
N ARG A 87 -16.61 -34.00 -22.63
CA ARG A 87 -16.90 -35.32 -23.21
C ARG A 87 -15.66 -35.99 -23.79
N SER A 88 -14.76 -35.20 -24.36
CA SER A 88 -13.50 -35.64 -24.95
C SER A 88 -12.31 -35.14 -24.14
N ASN A 89 -11.33 -36.02 -23.96
CA ASN A 89 -10.06 -35.68 -23.30
C ASN A 89 -9.21 -34.75 -24.18
N GLU A 90 -9.34 -34.88 -25.50
CA GLU A 90 -8.70 -34.01 -26.49
C GLU A 90 -9.26 -32.57 -26.37
N ALA A 91 -10.59 -32.42 -26.34
CA ALA A 91 -11.23 -31.12 -26.14
C ALA A 91 -10.83 -30.48 -24.79
N CYS A 92 -10.81 -31.26 -23.71
CA CYS A 92 -10.32 -30.82 -22.40
C CYS A 92 -8.87 -30.31 -22.48
N LYS A 93 -7.99 -31.04 -23.18
CA LYS A 93 -6.59 -30.66 -23.34
C LYS A 93 -6.43 -29.37 -24.14
N ASP A 94 -7.20 -29.19 -25.20
CA ASP A 94 -7.14 -27.98 -26.04
C ASP A 94 -7.62 -26.75 -25.26
N TRP A 95 -8.71 -26.88 -24.50
CA TRP A 95 -9.21 -25.83 -23.61
C TRP A 95 -8.20 -25.50 -22.51
N TYR A 96 -7.62 -26.51 -21.86
CA TYR A 96 -6.60 -26.31 -20.83
C TYR A 96 -5.39 -25.55 -21.39
N ASN A 97 -4.91 -25.93 -22.57
CA ASN A 97 -3.79 -25.25 -23.22
C ASN A 97 -4.14 -23.80 -23.60
N ALA A 98 -5.36 -23.54 -24.07
CA ALA A 98 -5.81 -22.19 -24.37
C ALA A 98 -5.89 -21.32 -23.10
N MET A 99 -6.43 -21.86 -22.01
CA MET A 99 -6.46 -21.18 -20.70
C MET A 99 -5.05 -20.93 -20.18
N GLN A 100 -4.15 -21.91 -20.28
CA GLN A 100 -2.74 -21.77 -19.89
C GLN A 100 -2.03 -20.67 -20.66
N ARG A 101 -2.25 -20.55 -21.98
CA ARG A 101 -1.69 -19.44 -22.77
C ARG A 101 -2.18 -18.07 -22.30
N VAL A 102 -3.46 -17.94 -21.97
CA VAL A 102 -4.02 -16.69 -21.42
C VAL A 102 -3.41 -16.39 -20.05
N TYR A 103 -3.30 -17.42 -19.20
CA TYR A 103 -2.77 -17.31 -17.85
C TYR A 103 -1.28 -16.94 -17.86
N ASP A 104 -0.47 -17.57 -18.71
CA ASP A 104 0.96 -17.29 -18.85
C ASP A 104 1.23 -15.87 -19.36
N ASN A 105 0.35 -15.34 -20.21
CA ASN A 105 0.46 -13.99 -20.75
C ASN A 105 -0.26 -12.92 -19.90
N SER A 106 -0.71 -13.25 -18.69
CA SER A 106 -1.46 -12.32 -17.84
C SER A 106 -0.59 -11.41 -16.98
N GLY A 107 0.75 -11.57 -17.01
CA GLY A 107 1.68 -10.75 -16.24
C GLY A 107 1.71 -11.09 -14.73
N ARG A 108 1.13 -12.23 -14.35
CA ARG A 108 1.12 -12.74 -12.98
C ARG A 108 2.50 -13.20 -12.52
N PRO A 109 2.83 -13.02 -11.23
CA PRO A 109 4.09 -13.51 -10.69
C PRO A 109 4.10 -15.05 -10.66
N ARG A 110 5.27 -15.66 -10.85
CA ARG A 110 5.48 -17.10 -10.73
C ARG A 110 6.35 -17.47 -9.53
N ARG A 111 7.28 -16.59 -9.15
CA ARG A 111 8.21 -16.81 -8.02
C ARG A 111 8.19 -15.60 -7.10
N LEU A 112 7.81 -15.80 -5.84
CA LEU A 112 7.72 -14.72 -4.85
C LEU A 112 8.61 -15.01 -3.64
N LEU A 113 9.36 -13.99 -3.21
CA LEU A 113 9.98 -13.97 -1.89
C LEU A 113 8.95 -13.42 -0.90
N VAL A 114 8.58 -14.20 0.11
CA VAL A 114 7.62 -13.79 1.14
C VAL A 114 8.34 -13.55 2.45
N LEU A 115 8.38 -12.29 2.90
CA LEU A 115 8.94 -11.88 4.18
C LEU A 115 7.84 -11.82 5.23
N VAL A 116 7.92 -12.67 6.25
CA VAL A 116 6.92 -12.78 7.31
C VAL A 116 7.48 -12.17 8.59
N ASN A 117 6.75 -11.21 9.17
CA ASN A 117 7.10 -10.71 10.51
C ASN A 117 6.27 -11.41 11.58
N PRO A 118 6.85 -12.32 12.38
CA PRO A 118 6.11 -13.03 13.41
C PRO A 118 5.77 -12.15 14.63
N PHE A 119 6.47 -11.03 14.82
CA PHE A 119 6.36 -10.14 15.98
C PHE A 119 5.56 -8.85 15.69
N GLY A 120 4.95 -8.77 14.50
CA GLY A 120 4.14 -7.62 14.10
C GLY A 120 2.83 -7.54 14.89
N GLY A 121 2.57 -6.41 15.55
CA GLY A 121 1.28 -6.08 16.17
C GLY A 121 0.67 -7.19 17.02
N LYS A 122 -0.40 -7.81 16.48
CA LYS A 122 -1.18 -8.90 17.10
C LYS A 122 -0.52 -10.29 16.99
N ASN A 123 0.75 -10.36 16.57
CA ASN A 123 1.50 -11.61 16.30
C ASN A 123 0.80 -12.54 15.30
N LEU A 124 0.15 -11.95 14.29
CA LEU A 124 -0.64 -12.69 13.31
C LEU A 124 0.15 -13.13 12.08
N GLY A 125 1.38 -12.64 11.87
CA GLY A 125 2.14 -12.87 10.63
C GLY A 125 2.25 -14.33 10.22
N LYS A 126 2.67 -15.22 11.12
CA LYS A 126 2.77 -16.67 10.84
C LYS A 126 1.40 -17.29 10.53
N LYS A 127 0.38 -16.91 11.29
CA LYS A 127 -0.99 -17.42 11.13
C LYS A 127 -1.57 -17.00 9.78
N VAL A 128 -1.47 -15.72 9.44
CA VAL A 128 -1.92 -15.18 8.14
C VAL A 128 -1.18 -15.85 7.00
N PHE A 129 0.13 -16.05 7.12
CA PHE A 129 0.90 -16.75 6.10
C PHE A 129 0.38 -18.18 5.89
N ALA A 130 0.31 -18.98 6.95
CA ALA A 130 -0.05 -20.40 6.88
C ALA A 130 -1.52 -20.64 6.50
N GLU A 131 -2.45 -19.82 6.99
CA GLU A 131 -3.89 -20.03 6.80
C GLU A 131 -4.44 -19.35 5.54
N VAL A 132 -3.79 -18.30 5.03
CA VAL A 132 -4.31 -17.48 3.92
C VAL A 132 -3.33 -17.39 2.75
N VAL A 133 -2.11 -16.90 3.00
CA VAL A 133 -1.18 -16.56 1.91
C VAL A 133 -0.67 -17.79 1.19
N GLU A 134 -0.09 -18.73 1.93
CA GLU A 134 0.51 -19.94 1.36
C GLU A 134 -0.52 -20.79 0.60
N PRO A 135 -1.73 -21.09 1.13
CA PRO A 135 -2.73 -21.85 0.37
C PRO A 135 -3.16 -21.16 -0.93
N LEU A 136 -3.40 -19.84 -0.91
CA LEU A 136 -3.84 -19.10 -2.11
C LEU A 136 -2.74 -19.03 -3.16
N PHE A 137 -1.50 -18.77 -2.77
CA PHE A 137 -0.37 -18.70 -3.70
C PHE A 137 -0.06 -20.09 -4.29
N LYS A 138 -0.13 -21.17 -3.50
CA LYS A 138 -0.01 -22.54 -4.00
C LYS A 138 -1.11 -22.90 -5.00
N LYS A 139 -2.37 -22.54 -4.71
CA LYS A 139 -3.50 -22.72 -5.65
C LYS A 139 -3.33 -21.92 -6.94
N ALA A 140 -2.66 -20.78 -6.88
CA ALA A 140 -2.28 -19.98 -8.04
C ALA A 140 -1.06 -20.50 -8.79
N GLY A 141 -0.43 -21.60 -8.34
CA GLY A 141 0.78 -22.14 -8.97
C GLY A 141 2.02 -21.26 -8.78
N ILE A 142 2.03 -20.40 -7.75
CA ILE A 142 3.16 -19.53 -7.44
C ILE A 142 4.14 -20.28 -6.54
N GLU A 143 5.41 -20.31 -6.94
CA GLU A 143 6.52 -20.79 -6.13
C GLU A 143 6.88 -19.73 -5.08
N ILE A 144 6.94 -20.14 -3.82
CA ILE A 144 7.16 -19.24 -2.68
C ILE A 144 8.45 -19.60 -1.98
N THR A 145 9.35 -18.63 -1.80
CA THR A 145 10.40 -18.71 -0.79
C THR A 145 9.98 -17.88 0.41
N MET A 146 9.74 -18.51 1.56
CA MET A 146 9.38 -17.79 2.78
C MET A 146 10.61 -17.55 3.67
N LYS A 147 10.75 -16.34 4.20
CA LYS A 147 11.73 -15.99 5.24
C LYS A 147 11.06 -15.23 6.38
N GLU A 148 11.35 -15.62 7.61
CA GLU A 148 10.91 -14.88 8.78
C GLU A 148 11.89 -13.74 9.11
N THR A 149 11.38 -12.58 9.50
CA THR A 149 12.21 -11.51 10.07
C THR A 149 12.46 -11.78 11.55
N GLU A 150 13.65 -11.44 12.05
CA GLU A 150 14.10 -11.86 13.38
C GLU A 150 14.30 -10.67 14.32
N HIS A 151 14.71 -9.53 13.78
CA HIS A 151 14.93 -8.30 14.52
C HIS A 151 14.54 -7.08 13.66
N HIS A 152 14.53 -5.91 14.31
CA HIS A 152 14.39 -4.63 13.62
C HIS A 152 15.42 -4.50 12.50
N SER A 153 15.02 -3.99 11.32
CA SER A 153 15.86 -3.88 10.12
C SER A 153 16.30 -5.19 9.45
N HIS A 154 15.87 -6.38 9.92
CA HIS A 154 16.23 -7.63 9.25
C HIS A 154 15.62 -7.69 7.82
N ALA A 155 14.43 -7.14 7.58
CA ALA A 155 13.84 -7.13 6.23
C ALA A 155 14.64 -6.24 5.27
N LYS A 156 15.20 -5.14 5.79
CA LYS A 156 16.11 -4.24 5.05
C LYS A 156 17.38 -4.98 4.65
N GLU A 157 18.01 -5.70 5.58
CA GLU A 157 19.22 -6.48 5.33
C GLU A 157 18.97 -7.57 4.27
N LEU A 158 17.86 -8.30 4.40
CA LEU A 158 17.44 -9.31 3.43
C LEU A 158 17.22 -8.72 2.04
N ALA A 159 16.50 -7.59 1.94
CA ALA A 159 16.26 -6.91 0.66
C ALA A 159 17.55 -6.37 0.04
N LYS A 160 18.49 -5.90 0.86
CA LYS A 160 19.80 -5.42 0.40
C LYS A 160 20.67 -6.54 -0.15
N SER A 161 20.65 -7.73 0.44
CA SER A 161 21.56 -8.82 0.07
C SER A 161 20.96 -9.89 -0.87
N VAL A 162 19.64 -9.90 -1.07
CA VAL A 162 18.99 -10.94 -1.89
C VAL A 162 19.36 -10.83 -3.37
N GLU A 163 19.44 -11.99 -4.03
CA GLU A 163 19.57 -12.09 -5.48
C GLU A 163 18.19 -11.92 -6.14
N LEU A 164 17.91 -10.70 -6.61
CA LEU A 164 16.59 -10.30 -7.10
C LEU A 164 16.15 -11.05 -8.37
N SER A 165 17.07 -11.53 -9.20
CA SER A 165 16.79 -12.27 -10.45
C SER A 165 16.01 -13.59 -10.25
N LYS A 166 16.01 -14.12 -9.02
CA LYS A 166 15.27 -15.34 -8.64
C LYS A 166 13.78 -15.12 -8.46
N TYR A 167 13.34 -13.87 -8.32
CA TYR A 167 11.99 -13.52 -7.92
C TYR A 167 11.35 -12.54 -8.90
N ASP A 168 10.04 -12.66 -9.05
CA ASP A 168 9.22 -11.72 -9.84
C ASP A 168 8.61 -10.63 -8.94
N GLY A 169 8.75 -10.77 -7.61
CA GLY A 169 8.28 -9.82 -6.60
C GLY A 169 8.66 -10.21 -5.16
N ILE A 170 8.63 -9.23 -4.26
CA ILE A 170 8.80 -9.41 -2.81
C ILE A 170 7.49 -9.08 -2.11
N VAL A 171 6.97 -9.97 -1.27
CA VAL A 171 5.72 -9.80 -0.53
C VAL A 171 5.99 -9.73 0.97
N CYS A 172 5.52 -8.68 1.62
CA CYS A 172 5.60 -8.51 3.06
C CYS A 172 4.29 -8.95 3.73
N VAL A 173 4.33 -9.94 4.61
CA VAL A 173 3.22 -10.32 5.50
C VAL A 173 3.48 -9.68 6.86
N SER A 174 3.07 -8.42 7.00
CA SER A 174 3.41 -7.55 8.14
C SER A 174 2.54 -6.28 8.12
N GLY A 175 2.95 -5.23 8.84
CA GLY A 175 2.48 -3.86 8.64
C GLY A 175 3.46 -3.02 7.81
N ASP A 176 3.15 -1.73 7.65
CA ASP A 176 3.84 -0.81 6.74
C ASP A 176 5.35 -0.70 7.00
N GLY A 177 5.80 -0.83 8.25
CA GLY A 177 7.22 -0.72 8.62
C GLY A 177 8.13 -1.74 7.93
N VAL A 178 7.70 -2.99 7.74
CA VAL A 178 8.53 -4.02 7.06
C VAL A 178 8.62 -3.74 5.56
N LEU A 179 7.53 -3.28 4.94
CA LEU A 179 7.58 -2.84 3.55
C LEU A 179 8.55 -1.67 3.37
N THR A 180 8.55 -0.74 4.34
CA THR A 180 9.47 0.40 4.35
C THR A 180 10.93 -0.04 4.52
N GLU A 181 11.20 -1.00 5.41
CA GLU A 181 12.52 -1.62 5.56
C GLU A 181 13.00 -2.23 4.23
N VAL A 182 12.14 -2.96 3.52
CA VAL A 182 12.46 -3.53 2.20
C VAL A 182 12.83 -2.43 1.19
N VAL A 183 12.03 -1.36 1.09
CA VAL A 183 12.32 -0.24 0.18
C VAL A 183 13.67 0.39 0.49
N ASN A 184 13.95 0.67 1.77
CA ASN A 184 15.26 1.19 2.19
C ASN A 184 16.40 0.22 1.87
N GLY A 185 16.17 -1.08 2.00
CA GLY A 185 17.16 -2.12 1.67
C GLY A 185 17.51 -2.12 0.18
N LEU A 186 16.50 -2.00 -0.69
CA LEU A 186 16.68 -1.91 -2.14
C LEU A 186 17.40 -0.62 -2.55
N LEU A 187 17.02 0.52 -1.96
CA LEU A 187 17.63 1.83 -2.24
C LEU A 187 19.08 1.95 -1.75
N GLU A 188 19.50 1.12 -0.79
CA GLU A 188 20.90 1.07 -0.32
C GLU A 188 21.83 0.20 -1.18
N ARG A 189 21.30 -0.48 -2.20
CA ARG A 189 22.12 -1.34 -3.07
C ARG A 189 22.91 -0.53 -4.09
N ALA A 190 24.03 -1.07 -4.57
CA ALA A 190 24.78 -0.43 -5.65
C ALA A 190 23.99 -0.39 -6.97
N ASP A 191 23.18 -1.42 -7.23
CA ASP A 191 22.27 -1.58 -8.38
C ASP A 191 20.84 -1.09 -8.06
N TRP A 192 20.71 -0.06 -7.19
CA TRP A 192 19.40 0.39 -6.70
C TRP A 192 18.41 0.76 -7.82
N GLU A 193 18.88 1.32 -8.95
CA GLU A 193 18.04 1.72 -10.08
C GLU A 193 17.26 0.53 -10.65
N GLN A 194 17.90 -0.63 -10.76
CA GLN A 194 17.24 -1.87 -11.18
C GLN A 194 16.50 -2.51 -10.00
N ALA A 195 17.08 -2.47 -8.80
CA ALA A 195 16.53 -3.12 -7.62
C ALA A 195 15.18 -2.54 -7.20
N ILE A 196 15.00 -1.22 -7.26
CA ILE A 196 13.76 -0.54 -6.87
C ILE A 196 12.59 -0.80 -7.84
N GLN A 197 12.87 -1.30 -9.05
CA GLN A 197 11.84 -1.73 -10.01
C GLN A 197 11.23 -3.08 -9.62
N MET A 198 11.79 -3.79 -8.62
CA MET A 198 11.23 -5.03 -8.10
C MET A 198 9.80 -4.78 -7.55
N PRO A 199 8.77 -5.47 -8.08
CA PRO A 199 7.41 -5.32 -7.55
C PRO A 199 7.33 -5.71 -6.08
N LEU A 200 6.74 -4.83 -5.27
CA LEU A 200 6.53 -5.06 -3.84
C LEU A 200 5.04 -5.27 -3.54
N GLY A 201 4.74 -6.28 -2.74
CA GLY A 201 3.40 -6.57 -2.24
C GLY A 201 3.33 -6.46 -0.72
N ILE A 202 2.17 -6.09 -0.18
CA ILE A 202 1.91 -6.07 1.26
C ILE A 202 0.61 -6.80 1.55
N ILE A 203 0.65 -7.71 2.53
CA ILE A 203 -0.49 -8.43 3.07
C ILE A 203 -0.64 -8.00 4.54
N PRO A 204 -1.79 -7.42 4.93
CA PRO A 204 -1.94 -6.77 6.22
C PRO A 204 -1.94 -7.80 7.37
N ALA A 205 -0.88 -7.77 8.17
CA ALA A 205 -0.73 -8.55 9.40
C ALA A 205 -0.20 -7.72 10.59
N GLY A 206 -0.06 -6.40 10.41
CA GLY A 206 0.38 -5.45 11.44
C GLY A 206 -0.77 -4.71 12.13
N THR A 207 -0.40 -3.70 12.93
CA THR A 207 -1.31 -2.76 13.61
C THR A 207 -1.72 -1.63 12.64
N GLY A 208 -0.76 -0.81 12.19
CA GLY A 208 -0.96 0.09 11.04
C GLY A 208 -0.77 -0.64 9.71
N ASN A 209 -1.79 -0.60 8.84
CA ASN A 209 -1.79 -1.19 7.49
C ASN A 209 -2.27 -0.17 6.44
N GLY A 210 -1.81 1.07 6.55
CA GLY A 210 -2.26 2.19 5.71
C GLY A 210 -1.97 1.99 4.23
N MET A 211 -0.82 1.42 3.89
CA MET A 211 -0.46 1.14 2.50
C MET A 211 -1.38 0.06 1.90
N ALA A 212 -1.57 -1.06 2.60
CA ALA A 212 -2.44 -2.14 2.15
C ALA A 212 -3.90 -1.66 1.99
N LYS A 213 -4.38 -0.83 2.92
CA LYS A 213 -5.71 -0.20 2.85
C LYS A 213 -5.85 0.71 1.63
N SER A 214 -4.87 1.59 1.41
CA SER A 214 -4.85 2.50 0.26
C SER A 214 -4.86 1.72 -1.07
N LEU A 215 -4.00 0.71 -1.21
CA LEU A 215 -3.88 -0.10 -2.42
C LEU A 215 -5.18 -0.85 -2.72
N LEU A 216 -5.75 -1.54 -1.74
CA LEU A 216 -7.00 -2.29 -1.92
C LEU A 216 -8.17 -1.37 -2.28
N GLU A 217 -8.28 -0.21 -1.64
CA GLU A 217 -9.34 0.75 -1.96
C GLU A 217 -9.18 1.31 -3.38
N SER A 218 -7.95 1.62 -3.81
CA SER A 218 -7.67 2.05 -5.19
C SER A 218 -8.03 0.99 -6.23
N GLY A 219 -7.92 -0.29 -5.86
CA GLY A 219 -8.32 -1.43 -6.68
C GLY A 219 -9.79 -1.83 -6.54
N ASN A 220 -10.60 -1.08 -5.78
CA ASN A 220 -11.98 -1.40 -5.42
C ASN A 220 -12.14 -2.79 -4.76
N GLU A 221 -11.15 -3.21 -3.99
CA GLU A 221 -11.12 -4.47 -3.26
C GLU A 221 -11.41 -4.26 -1.77
N TYR A 222 -12.10 -5.21 -1.14
CA TYR A 222 -12.34 -5.17 0.30
C TYR A 222 -11.03 -5.35 1.08
N PHE A 223 -10.84 -4.56 2.15
CA PHE A 223 -9.66 -4.64 3.00
C PHE A 223 -9.64 -5.94 3.82
N ASN A 224 -8.91 -6.95 3.36
CA ASN A 224 -8.56 -8.15 4.12
C ASN A 224 -7.32 -8.85 3.51
N GLN A 225 -6.81 -9.87 4.19
CA GLN A 225 -5.61 -10.60 3.78
C GLN A 225 -5.79 -11.38 2.48
N ALA A 226 -6.97 -11.98 2.25
CA ALA A 226 -7.24 -12.79 1.08
C ALA A 226 -7.37 -11.95 -0.20
N ASN A 227 -8.01 -10.79 -0.13
CA ASN A 227 -8.10 -9.80 -1.20
C ASN A 227 -6.71 -9.19 -1.50
N ALA A 228 -5.86 -8.96 -0.49
CA ALA A 228 -4.47 -8.56 -0.69
C ALA A 228 -3.67 -9.63 -1.44
N ALA A 229 -3.75 -10.89 -0.99
CA ALA A 229 -3.11 -12.02 -1.67
C ALA A 229 -3.63 -12.16 -3.12
N PHE A 230 -4.94 -12.01 -3.32
CA PHE A 230 -5.58 -12.04 -4.62
C PHE A 230 -5.08 -10.94 -5.57
N ALA A 231 -4.97 -9.70 -5.09
CA ALA A 231 -4.44 -8.58 -5.88
C ALA A 231 -2.99 -8.84 -6.32
N ILE A 232 -2.18 -9.43 -5.44
CA ILE A 232 -0.81 -9.87 -5.76
C ILE A 232 -0.80 -10.99 -6.80
N ILE A 233 -1.64 -12.01 -6.64
CA ILE A 233 -1.78 -13.12 -7.61
C ILE A 233 -2.11 -12.59 -9.00
N ARG A 234 -3.00 -11.59 -9.11
CA ARG A 234 -3.34 -10.97 -10.40
C ARG A 234 -2.20 -10.16 -11.03
N GLY A 235 -1.17 -9.80 -10.27
CA GLY A 235 -0.07 -8.97 -10.74
C GLY A 235 -0.48 -7.51 -11.01
N CYS A 236 -1.54 -7.02 -10.37
CA CYS A 236 -1.95 -5.61 -10.48
C CYS A 236 -0.89 -4.72 -9.79
N LYS A 237 -0.20 -3.89 -10.58
CA LYS A 237 0.88 -3.02 -10.10
C LYS A 237 0.42 -1.57 -10.07
N GLN A 238 0.90 -0.82 -9.09
CA GLN A 238 0.74 0.62 -8.96
C GLN A 238 2.12 1.22 -8.70
N THR A 239 2.48 2.28 -9.41
CA THR A 239 3.72 3.00 -9.11
C THR A 239 3.52 3.85 -7.86
N LEU A 240 4.58 4.05 -7.08
CA LEU A 240 4.53 4.70 -5.78
C LEU A 240 5.71 5.69 -5.66
N ASP A 241 5.40 6.92 -5.26
CA ASP A 241 6.38 7.94 -4.92
C ASP A 241 7.08 7.56 -3.60
N VAL A 242 8.36 7.91 -3.49
CA VAL A 242 9.15 7.64 -2.29
C VAL A 242 9.74 8.95 -1.79
N ALA A 243 9.39 9.33 -0.56
CA ALA A 243 9.91 10.52 0.07
C ALA A 243 11.31 10.24 0.66
N THR A 244 12.26 11.14 0.42
CA THR A 244 13.57 11.09 1.08
C THR A 244 13.55 12.00 2.30
N VAL A 245 13.80 11.43 3.47
CA VAL A 245 13.82 12.13 4.75
C VAL A 245 15.24 12.19 5.27
N VAL A 246 15.67 13.40 5.61
CA VAL A 246 17.03 13.66 6.10
C VAL A 246 16.93 14.33 7.47
N GLN A 247 17.60 13.75 8.46
CA GLN A 247 17.70 14.29 9.80
C GLN A 247 19.16 14.23 10.27
N GLY A 248 19.85 15.37 10.23
CA GLY A 248 21.28 15.43 10.54
C GLY A 248 22.10 14.53 9.61
N GLN A 249 22.74 13.50 10.17
CA GLN A 249 23.53 12.50 9.43
C GLN A 249 22.71 11.27 9.00
N VAL A 250 21.45 11.18 9.42
CA VAL A 250 20.58 10.05 9.10
C VAL A 250 19.76 10.38 7.85
N LYS A 251 19.76 9.45 6.90
CA LYS A 251 18.87 9.45 5.73
C LYS A 251 17.96 8.23 5.82
N TYR A 252 16.69 8.43 5.52
CA TYR A 252 15.69 7.39 5.47
C TYR A 252 14.70 7.64 4.34
N HIS A 253 14.17 6.58 3.74
CA HIS A 253 13.15 6.67 2.71
C HIS A 253 11.79 6.28 3.27
N SER A 254 10.80 7.16 3.10
CA SER A 254 9.43 6.98 3.56
C SER A 254 8.53 6.71 2.36
N ILE A 255 7.60 5.77 2.53
CA ILE A 255 6.63 5.42 1.50
C ILE A 255 5.19 5.77 1.89
N LEU A 256 4.98 6.13 3.16
CA LEU A 256 3.65 6.29 3.74
C LEU A 256 3.48 7.68 4.35
N MET A 257 4.25 7.99 5.40
CA MET A 257 4.03 9.17 6.23
C MET A 257 5.26 9.68 6.97
N LEU A 258 5.25 10.98 7.22
CA LEU A 258 6.05 11.65 8.24
C LEU A 258 5.12 12.46 9.15
N SER A 259 5.22 12.30 10.47
CA SER A 259 4.44 13.09 11.42
C SER A 259 5.32 13.71 12.51
N TRP A 260 4.92 14.89 12.97
CA TRP A 260 5.55 15.64 14.05
C TRP A 260 4.50 16.25 14.96
N GLY A 261 4.75 16.25 16.27
CA GLY A 261 3.83 16.75 17.29
C GLY A 261 2.86 15.68 17.79
N PHE A 262 1.59 16.05 18.00
CA PHE A 262 0.57 15.21 18.64
C PHE A 262 0.53 13.76 18.13
N VAL A 263 0.55 13.55 16.80
CA VAL A 263 0.43 12.23 16.19
C VAL A 263 1.68 11.39 16.48
N ALA A 264 2.87 11.99 16.36
CA ALA A 264 4.13 11.31 16.66
C ALA A 264 4.25 10.97 18.16
N ASP A 265 3.79 11.86 19.05
CA ASP A 265 3.72 11.60 20.49
C ASP A 265 2.78 10.44 20.81
N VAL A 266 1.61 10.35 20.14
CA VAL A 266 0.68 9.22 20.28
C VAL A 266 1.34 7.93 19.85
N ASP A 267 1.97 7.89 18.67
CA ASP A 267 2.64 6.71 18.14
C ASP A 267 3.77 6.23 19.07
N PHE A 268 4.64 7.15 19.49
CA PHE A 268 5.81 6.84 20.32
C PHE A 268 5.41 6.42 21.74
N GLU A 269 4.61 7.22 22.43
CA GLU A 269 4.31 6.97 23.84
C GLU A 269 3.40 5.74 24.05
N SER A 270 2.58 5.39 23.04
CA SER A 270 1.72 4.20 23.09
C SER A 270 2.46 2.90 22.75
N GLU A 271 3.70 2.98 22.26
CA GLU A 271 4.47 1.81 21.78
C GLU A 271 4.72 0.76 22.88
N LYS A 272 4.82 1.20 24.14
CA LYS A 272 4.89 0.32 25.31
C LYS A 272 3.65 -0.58 25.51
N PHE A 273 2.55 -0.28 24.80
CA PHE A 273 1.31 -1.06 24.81
C PHE A 273 1.02 -1.72 23.46
N ARG A 274 2.06 -2.06 22.69
CA ARG A 274 1.95 -2.68 21.35
C ARG A 274 1.02 -3.91 21.32
N SER A 275 0.94 -4.68 22.42
CA SER A 275 0.07 -5.85 22.54
C SER A 275 -1.43 -5.54 22.45
N LEU A 276 -1.86 -4.31 22.71
CA LEU A 276 -3.27 -3.88 22.55
C LEU A 276 -3.65 -3.63 21.08
N GLY A 277 -2.72 -3.73 20.14
CA GLY A 277 -2.96 -3.42 18.75
C GLY A 277 -3.42 -1.97 18.56
N ASP A 278 -4.42 -1.76 17.71
CA ASP A 278 -4.87 -0.42 17.28
C ASP A 278 -5.49 0.39 18.41
N LEU A 279 -6.10 -0.29 19.39
CA LEU A 279 -6.73 0.32 20.57
C LEU A 279 -5.73 1.20 21.36
N ARG A 280 -4.43 0.89 21.32
CA ARG A 280 -3.41 1.69 22.00
C ARG A 280 -3.37 3.12 21.44
N ILE A 281 -3.57 3.29 20.14
CA ILE A 281 -3.53 4.58 19.45
C ILE A 281 -4.72 5.41 19.90
N ASP A 282 -5.92 4.83 19.90
CA ASP A 282 -7.15 5.50 20.33
C ASP A 282 -7.08 5.95 21.79
N LEU A 283 -6.66 5.05 22.69
CA LEU A 283 -6.52 5.36 24.11
C LEU A 283 -5.51 6.48 24.34
N TRP A 284 -4.37 6.43 23.66
CA TRP A 284 -3.32 7.44 23.85
C TRP A 284 -3.66 8.77 23.18
N ALA A 285 -4.42 8.75 22.09
CA ALA A 285 -4.98 9.97 21.50
C ALA A 285 -5.91 10.67 22.49
N VAL A 286 -6.77 9.95 23.21
CA VAL A 286 -7.63 10.55 24.26
C VAL A 286 -6.79 11.16 25.39
N VAL A 287 -5.80 10.42 25.89
CA VAL A 287 -4.83 10.90 26.91
C VAL A 287 -4.16 12.19 26.44
N ARG A 288 -3.67 12.22 25.20
CA ARG A 288 -3.00 13.40 24.63
C ARG A 288 -3.96 14.56 24.36
N VAL A 289 -5.23 14.32 24.04
CA VAL A 289 -6.22 15.40 23.92
C VAL A 289 -6.48 16.05 25.28
N LEU A 290 -6.58 15.27 26.35
CA LEU A 290 -6.78 15.78 27.71
C LEU A 290 -5.57 16.60 28.18
N TRP A 291 -4.36 16.09 27.91
CA TRP A 291 -3.09 16.75 28.20
C TRP A 291 -2.39 17.22 26.93
N LEU A 292 -3.10 18.08 26.18
CA LEU A 292 -2.65 18.59 24.89
C LEU A 292 -1.36 19.39 25.04
N ARG A 293 -0.37 19.02 24.22
CA ARG A 293 0.89 19.75 24.05
C ARG A 293 0.84 20.57 22.77
N GLU A 294 1.64 21.62 22.78
CA GLU A 294 1.85 22.52 21.66
C GLU A 294 3.35 22.58 21.37
N TYR A 295 3.69 22.68 20.08
CA TYR A 295 5.05 22.56 19.60
C TYR A 295 5.40 23.82 18.79
N THR A 296 6.43 24.54 19.21
CA THR A 296 6.90 25.71 18.46
C THR A 296 7.91 25.28 17.41
N GLY A 297 7.71 25.75 16.18
CA GLY A 297 8.57 25.42 15.07
C GLY A 297 8.31 26.25 13.81
N SER A 298 8.97 25.85 12.73
CA SER A 298 8.80 26.41 11.39
C SER A 298 8.67 25.26 10.38
N LEU A 299 7.68 25.36 9.50
CA LEU A 299 7.46 24.47 8.37
C LEU A 299 7.76 25.25 7.10
N ALA A 300 8.77 24.81 6.34
CA ALA A 300 9.06 25.33 5.02
C ALA A 300 8.75 24.26 3.97
N TYR A 301 8.12 24.65 2.86
CA TYR A 301 7.71 23.72 1.80
C TYR A 301 7.59 24.42 0.44
N ILE A 302 7.59 23.63 -0.63
CA ILE A 302 7.29 24.10 -1.99
C ILE A 302 5.84 23.71 -2.32
N PRO A 303 4.91 24.67 -2.51
CA PRO A 303 3.53 24.36 -2.84
C PRO A 303 3.41 23.76 -4.24
N ALA A 304 2.48 22.83 -4.42
CA ALA A 304 2.02 22.44 -5.74
C ALA A 304 1.34 23.63 -6.46
N SER A 305 1.32 23.61 -7.80
CA SER A 305 0.63 24.65 -8.58
C SER A 305 -0.84 24.78 -8.16
N GLY A 306 -1.26 25.99 -7.79
CA GLY A 306 -2.59 26.30 -7.26
C GLY A 306 -2.74 26.15 -5.74
N ALA A 307 -1.70 25.70 -5.02
CA ALA A 307 -1.67 25.53 -3.56
C ALA A 307 -0.89 26.65 -2.82
N GLU A 308 -0.63 27.78 -3.48
CA GLU A 308 0.24 28.87 -2.99
C GLU A 308 -0.44 29.78 -1.95
N LYS A 309 -1.68 29.46 -1.54
CA LYS A 309 -2.49 30.30 -0.64
C LYS A 309 -2.09 30.19 0.84
N ALA A 310 -1.35 29.16 1.21
CA ALA A 310 -0.88 28.96 2.58
C ALA A 310 0.59 29.35 2.70
N GLY A 311 0.97 29.87 3.86
CA GLY A 311 2.34 30.29 4.18
C GLY A 311 2.77 31.60 3.52
N GLU A 312 3.76 32.23 4.15
CA GLU A 312 4.40 33.43 3.64
C GLU A 312 5.51 33.04 2.65
N PRO A 313 5.70 33.76 1.54
CA PRO A 313 6.81 33.50 0.63
C PRO A 313 8.14 33.74 1.35
N LEU A 314 9.08 32.81 1.16
CA LEU A 314 10.45 33.00 1.62
C LEU A 314 11.26 33.75 0.56
N THR A 315 12.09 34.69 1.00
CA THR A 315 13.07 35.32 0.10
C THR A 315 14.14 34.31 -0.30
N GLY A 316 14.79 34.52 -1.45
CA GLY A 316 15.83 33.62 -1.94
C GLY A 316 17.00 33.42 -0.94
N GLN A 317 17.32 34.46 -0.16
CA GLN A 317 18.33 34.38 0.89
C GLN A 317 17.86 33.53 2.08
N GLU A 318 16.61 33.70 2.54
CA GLU A 318 16.05 32.89 3.63
C GLU A 318 15.97 31.42 3.22
N ALA A 319 15.47 31.12 2.03
CA ALA A 319 15.41 29.75 1.50
C ALA A 319 16.81 29.11 1.42
N THR A 320 17.81 29.84 0.92
CA THR A 320 19.20 29.37 0.87
C THR A 320 19.74 29.08 2.26
N SER A 321 19.51 29.98 3.22
CA SER A 321 19.95 29.79 4.60
C SER A 321 19.29 28.57 5.28
N LEU A 322 18.04 28.27 4.94
CA LEU A 322 17.33 27.09 5.45
C LEU A 322 17.92 25.80 4.88
N LEU A 323 18.26 25.78 3.59
CA LEU A 323 18.93 24.66 2.93
C LEU A 323 20.35 24.43 3.47
N GLU A 324 21.08 25.50 3.78
CA GLU A 324 22.39 25.37 4.45
C GLU A 324 22.24 24.78 5.87
N ARG A 325 21.23 25.23 6.62
CA ARG A 325 20.93 24.71 7.97
C ARG A 325 20.45 23.26 7.99
N SER A 326 19.84 22.77 6.91
CA SER A 326 19.48 21.35 6.78
C SER A 326 20.71 20.45 6.55
N GLY A 327 21.88 21.06 6.29
CA GLY A 327 23.15 20.40 6.02
C GLY A 327 23.19 19.69 4.68
N GLU A 328 22.26 19.99 3.77
CA GLU A 328 22.19 19.34 2.45
C GLU A 328 23.41 19.66 1.58
N SER A 329 24.06 20.80 1.80
CA SER A 329 25.32 21.20 1.15
C SER A 329 26.54 20.38 1.58
N ASP A 330 26.43 19.53 2.60
CA ASP A 330 27.55 18.74 3.12
C ASP A 330 27.85 17.52 2.23
N THR A 331 29.02 17.55 1.60
CA THR A 331 29.53 16.49 0.70
C THR A 331 30.11 15.29 1.45
N ASP A 332 30.37 15.40 2.76
CA ASP A 332 31.01 14.36 3.56
C ASP A 332 30.04 13.33 4.15
N ARG A 333 28.73 13.46 3.87
CA ARG A 333 27.71 12.54 4.39
C ARG A 333 27.96 11.10 3.91
N THR A 334 28.11 10.19 4.86
CA THR A 334 28.46 8.79 4.60
C THR A 334 27.48 8.08 3.69
N TRP A 335 26.19 8.41 3.76
CA TRP A 335 25.13 7.85 2.91
C TRP A 335 25.16 8.32 1.46
N ARG A 336 25.99 9.31 1.09
CA ARG A 336 26.24 9.70 -0.31
C ARG A 336 27.17 8.70 -1.02
N LYS A 337 27.84 7.79 -0.27
CA LYS A 337 28.75 6.78 -0.81
C LYS A 337 27.99 5.47 -1.06
N GLY A 338 27.31 5.38 -2.21
CA GLY A 338 26.58 4.20 -2.69
C GLY A 338 25.06 4.24 -2.43
N GLY A 339 24.29 3.57 -3.30
CA GLY A 339 22.82 3.59 -3.26
C GLY A 339 22.19 4.88 -3.80
N TYR A 340 20.87 4.98 -3.69
CA TYR A 340 20.11 6.17 -4.05
C TYR A 340 20.37 7.29 -3.03
N TYR A 341 20.77 8.48 -3.49
CA TYR A 341 21.11 9.60 -2.62
C TYR A 341 19.99 10.64 -2.46
N GLY A 342 18.84 10.45 -3.11
CA GLY A 342 17.71 11.38 -3.04
C GLY A 342 17.80 12.53 -4.03
N PRO A 343 16.72 13.32 -4.18
CA PRO A 343 16.75 14.58 -4.91
C PRO A 343 17.69 15.57 -4.21
N THR A 344 18.30 16.49 -4.97
CA THR A 344 19.12 17.59 -4.42
C THR A 344 18.35 18.90 -4.53
N ALA A 345 18.24 19.65 -3.44
CA ALA A 345 17.58 20.95 -3.44
C ALA A 345 18.38 21.92 -4.30
N SER A 346 17.87 22.24 -5.49
CA SER A 346 18.49 23.25 -6.33
C SER A 346 18.14 24.66 -5.81
N PRO A 347 19.12 25.57 -5.68
CA PRO A 347 18.88 26.98 -5.33
C PRO A 347 17.92 27.71 -6.28
N LEU A 348 17.68 27.18 -7.49
CA LEU A 348 16.72 27.70 -8.45
C LEU A 348 15.26 27.60 -7.95
N HIS A 349 14.95 26.71 -7.02
CA HIS A 349 13.62 26.62 -6.39
C HIS A 349 13.38 27.64 -5.28
N SER A 350 14.41 28.43 -4.90
CA SER A 350 14.36 29.35 -3.75
C SER A 350 13.20 30.36 -3.80
N SER A 351 12.77 30.80 -4.98
CA SER A 351 11.64 31.71 -5.16
C SER A 351 10.24 31.10 -4.99
N GLU A 352 10.13 29.78 -4.87
CA GLU A 352 8.85 29.07 -4.75
C GLU A 352 8.51 28.68 -3.30
N TRP A 353 9.48 28.79 -2.39
CA TRP A 353 9.33 28.36 -1.02
C TRP A 353 8.31 29.19 -0.24
N ARG A 354 7.56 28.49 0.60
CA ARG A 354 6.62 29.04 1.57
C ARG A 354 7.04 28.62 2.97
N SER A 355 6.85 29.50 3.96
CA SER A 355 7.04 29.17 5.37
C SER A 355 5.77 29.40 6.19
N ILE A 356 5.60 28.55 7.19
CA ILE A 356 4.59 28.68 8.23
C ILE A 356 5.33 28.58 9.55
N GLU A 357 5.38 29.69 10.28
CA GLU A 357 6.04 29.76 11.58
C GLU A 357 5.05 29.87 12.73
N GLY A 358 5.39 29.26 13.86
CA GLY A 358 4.74 29.48 15.15
C GLY A 358 4.42 28.18 15.87
N THR A 359 3.27 28.16 16.55
CA THR A 359 2.87 27.02 17.37
C THR A 359 1.95 26.07 16.60
N PHE A 360 2.23 24.77 16.73
CA PHE A 360 1.55 23.65 16.09
C PHE A 360 1.01 22.68 17.14
N ILE A 361 -0.09 22.00 16.83
CA ILE A 361 -0.51 20.77 17.51
C ILE A 361 0.15 19.58 16.80
N TYR A 362 0.07 19.52 15.47
CA TYR A 362 0.84 18.55 14.68
C TYR A 362 1.02 19.01 13.23
N ILE A 363 2.03 18.42 12.60
CA ILE A 363 2.24 18.41 11.15
C ILE A 363 2.27 16.94 10.71
N TRP A 364 1.58 16.63 9.62
CA TRP A 364 1.53 15.29 9.05
C TRP A 364 1.71 15.40 7.53
N ALA A 365 2.83 14.89 7.01
CA ALA A 365 3.08 14.68 5.60
C ALA A 365 2.68 13.24 5.22
N GLN A 366 1.90 13.09 4.17
CA GLN A 366 1.33 11.82 3.78
C GLN A 366 1.47 11.58 2.28
N ASN A 367 1.87 10.37 1.91
CA ASN A 367 2.08 9.95 0.51
C ASN A 367 0.86 9.23 -0.09
N VAL A 368 0.13 8.46 0.71
CA VAL A 368 -1.08 7.72 0.28
C VAL A 368 -2.27 8.01 1.20
N PRO A 369 -3.53 7.83 0.76
CA PRO A 369 -4.67 8.36 1.51
C PRO A 369 -4.80 7.89 2.97
N TYR A 370 -4.49 6.62 3.23
CA TYR A 370 -4.63 6.00 4.55
C TYR A 370 -3.29 5.81 5.25
N ALA A 371 -3.23 6.11 6.55
CA ALA A 371 -2.14 5.76 7.44
C ALA A 371 -2.42 4.46 8.23
N ALA A 372 -3.69 4.13 8.41
CA ALA A 372 -4.16 2.86 8.96
C ALA A 372 -5.57 2.56 8.41
N GLU A 373 -6.15 1.40 8.75
CA GLU A 373 -7.46 0.96 8.24
C GLU A 373 -8.57 2.02 8.38
N GLU A 374 -8.60 2.72 9.52
CA GLU A 374 -9.62 3.71 9.88
C GLU A 374 -9.03 5.13 10.05
N VAL A 375 -7.85 5.39 9.49
CA VAL A 375 -7.16 6.67 9.63
C VAL A 375 -6.75 7.16 8.24
N MET A 376 -7.56 8.04 7.66
CA MET A 376 -7.34 8.67 6.34
C MET A 376 -6.95 10.14 6.51
N PRO A 377 -5.67 10.46 6.81
CA PRO A 377 -5.24 11.85 6.98
C PRO A 377 -5.31 12.64 5.66
N ALA A 378 -5.04 12.00 4.51
CA ALA A 378 -4.90 12.66 3.21
C ALA A 378 -5.87 12.13 2.14
N PRO A 379 -7.19 12.41 2.22
CA PRO A 379 -8.18 11.92 1.25
C PRO A 379 -7.91 12.28 -0.22
N LYS A 380 -7.02 13.24 -0.52
CA LYS A 380 -6.69 13.67 -1.89
C LYS A 380 -5.30 13.21 -2.35
N ALA A 381 -4.56 12.49 -1.52
CA ALA A 381 -3.25 11.96 -1.87
C ALA A 381 -3.38 10.94 -3.02
N LYS A 382 -2.36 10.90 -3.88
CA LYS A 382 -2.26 9.92 -4.96
C LYS A 382 -0.90 9.24 -4.86
N PHE A 383 -0.82 8.02 -5.37
CA PHE A 383 0.37 7.19 -5.20
C PHE A 383 1.61 7.72 -5.93
N ASN A 384 1.43 8.42 -7.05
CA ASN A 384 2.49 8.65 -8.04
C ASN A 384 2.37 10.02 -8.74
N ASP A 385 1.90 11.05 -8.02
CA ASP A 385 1.71 12.38 -8.59
C ASP A 385 2.84 13.36 -8.30
N GLY A 386 3.90 12.91 -7.63
CA GLY A 386 5.08 13.70 -7.30
C GLY A 386 4.86 14.66 -6.15
N TYR A 387 3.81 14.45 -5.33
CA TYR A 387 3.45 15.34 -4.23
C TYR A 387 3.34 14.62 -2.89
N LEU A 388 3.54 15.38 -1.82
CA LEU A 388 3.13 15.01 -0.46
C LEU A 388 1.98 15.90 -0.03
N ASP A 389 1.00 15.28 0.61
CA ASP A 389 -0.15 15.96 1.18
C ASP A 389 0.15 16.27 2.65
N LEU A 390 0.23 17.57 2.98
CA LEU A 390 0.49 18.12 4.29
C LEU A 390 -0.81 18.46 5.02
N ILE A 391 -0.98 17.91 6.22
CA ILE A 391 -2.06 18.22 7.14
C ILE A 391 -1.44 18.94 8.33
N VAL A 392 -1.80 20.21 8.49
CA VAL A 392 -1.26 21.08 9.53
C VAL A 392 -2.37 21.54 10.46
N ILE A 393 -2.15 21.37 11.77
CA ILE A 393 -3.02 21.90 12.81
C ILE A 393 -2.21 22.78 13.76
N ARG A 394 -2.72 23.99 13.98
CA ARG A 394 -2.11 25.01 14.86
C ARG A 394 -2.99 25.28 16.07
N ASN A 395 -3.80 26.34 16.04
CA ASN A 395 -4.67 26.71 17.16
C ASN A 395 -6.02 26.00 17.06
N CYS A 396 -6.21 24.88 17.76
CA CYS A 396 -7.46 24.12 17.77
C CYS A 396 -7.97 23.83 19.20
N PRO A 397 -9.22 24.23 19.55
CA PRO A 397 -9.82 23.83 20.81
C PRO A 397 -9.94 22.30 20.92
N ARG A 398 -9.64 21.73 22.10
CA ARG A 398 -9.62 20.26 22.34
C ARG A 398 -10.87 19.52 21.84
N TRP A 399 -12.06 20.05 22.08
CA TRP A 399 -13.31 19.43 21.63
C TRP A 399 -13.48 19.43 20.09
N LYS A 400 -12.89 20.42 19.40
CA LYS A 400 -12.81 20.44 17.93
C LYS A 400 -11.74 19.47 17.44
N LEU A 401 -10.63 19.33 18.16
CA LEU A 401 -9.60 18.32 17.86
C LEU A 401 -10.18 16.91 17.92
N VAL A 402 -11.03 16.59 18.91
CA VAL A 402 -11.76 15.30 18.95
C VAL A 402 -12.58 15.08 17.67
N GLY A 403 -13.34 16.10 17.24
CA GLY A 403 -14.12 16.01 16.00
C GLY A 403 -13.27 15.84 14.75
N ILE A 404 -12.08 16.44 14.72
CA ILE A 404 -11.09 16.26 13.64
C ILE A 404 -10.56 14.83 13.64
N LEU A 405 -10.14 14.29 14.79
CA LEU A 405 -9.63 12.92 14.89
C LEU A 405 -10.70 11.89 14.46
N LEU A 406 -11.95 12.05 14.92
CA LEU A 406 -13.06 11.19 14.49
C LEU A 406 -13.37 11.34 12.99
N GLY A 407 -13.20 12.54 12.44
CA GLY A 407 -13.38 12.82 11.02
C GLY A 407 -12.33 12.19 10.11
N MET A 408 -11.20 11.72 10.64
CA MET A 408 -10.16 11.04 9.85
C MET A 408 -10.62 9.68 9.32
N LYS A 409 -11.64 9.06 9.91
CA LYS A 409 -12.18 7.77 9.48
C LYS A 409 -12.58 7.74 8.00
N ASN A 410 -13.10 8.87 7.52
CA ASN A 410 -13.63 9.03 6.17
C ASN A 410 -13.12 10.30 5.48
N GLY A 411 -12.01 10.87 5.99
CA GLY A 411 -11.39 12.06 5.44
C GLY A 411 -12.20 13.36 5.60
N GLN A 412 -13.30 13.39 6.36
CA GLN A 412 -14.13 14.59 6.51
C GLN A 412 -13.47 15.69 7.36
N HIS A 413 -12.43 15.35 8.12
CA HIS A 413 -11.66 16.29 8.95
C HIS A 413 -11.10 17.47 8.16
N ILE A 414 -10.79 17.29 6.87
CA ILE A 414 -10.26 18.36 6.00
C ILE A 414 -11.24 19.52 5.78
N LYS A 415 -12.53 19.35 6.12
CA LYS A 415 -13.54 20.42 6.05
C LYS A 415 -13.49 21.37 7.25
N SER A 416 -12.77 21.00 8.30
CA SER A 416 -12.62 21.83 9.49
C SER A 416 -11.75 23.04 9.19
N LYS A 417 -12.18 24.24 9.61
CA LYS A 417 -11.38 25.47 9.48
C LYS A 417 -10.05 25.45 10.25
N TYR A 418 -9.86 24.48 11.14
CA TYR A 418 -8.63 24.30 11.93
C TYR A 418 -7.61 23.39 11.22
N VAL A 419 -8.01 22.75 10.12
CA VAL A 419 -7.13 21.89 9.33
C VAL A 419 -6.68 22.67 8.11
N GLN A 420 -5.38 22.86 7.97
CA GLN A 420 -4.79 23.33 6.73
C GLN A 420 -4.33 22.12 5.93
N TYR A 421 -4.90 21.97 4.73
CA TYR A 421 -4.57 20.91 3.80
C TYR A 421 -3.76 21.50 2.65
N ILE A 422 -2.49 21.13 2.55
CA ILE A 422 -1.54 21.73 1.62
C ILE A 422 -0.97 20.62 0.76
N LYS A 423 -0.99 20.80 -0.56
CA LYS A 423 -0.31 19.90 -1.48
C LYS A 423 1.07 20.48 -1.77
N SER A 424 2.12 19.72 -1.52
CA SER A 424 3.51 20.15 -1.65
C SER A 424 4.26 19.24 -2.60
N VAL A 425 5.16 19.79 -3.42
CA VAL A 425 6.04 18.99 -4.27
C VAL A 425 6.88 18.06 -3.37
N CYS A 426 6.97 16.78 -3.73
CA CYS A 426 7.66 15.74 -2.96
C CYS A 426 9.19 15.97 -2.87
N ASP A 427 9.69 17.02 -3.53
CA ASP A 427 11.10 17.34 -3.54
C ASP A 427 11.60 17.78 -2.16
N PHE A 428 10.91 18.72 -1.47
CA PHE A 428 11.44 19.29 -0.22
C PHE A 428 10.39 19.81 0.78
N ILE A 429 10.48 19.29 2.00
CA ILE A 429 9.78 19.79 3.19
C ILE A 429 10.79 19.87 4.32
N MET A 430 10.84 21.01 5.01
CA MET A 430 11.68 21.20 6.19
C MET A 430 10.83 21.51 7.42
N ILE A 431 11.04 20.75 8.48
CA ILE A 431 10.42 20.98 9.78
C ILE A 431 11.51 21.28 10.80
N PHE A 432 11.48 22.48 11.36
CA PHE A 432 12.39 22.92 12.40
C PHE A 432 11.63 23.03 13.72
N SER A 433 12.03 22.28 14.74
CA SER A 433 11.53 22.46 16.12
C SER A 433 12.46 23.40 16.87
N THR A 434 11.92 24.41 17.55
CA THR A 434 12.71 25.44 18.26
C THR A 434 12.68 25.31 19.79
N SER A 435 11.84 24.44 20.36
CA SER A 435 11.86 24.13 21.81
C SER A 435 11.04 22.88 22.19
N SER A 436 11.58 22.11 23.16
CA SER A 436 11.10 20.83 23.73
C SER A 436 11.50 19.55 22.96
N PRO A 437 11.81 18.43 23.65
CA PRO A 437 11.97 17.13 22.99
C PRO A 437 10.65 16.77 22.31
N SER A 438 10.70 16.67 20.98
CA SER A 438 9.55 16.30 20.15
C SER A 438 9.94 15.11 19.29
N TRP A 439 8.96 14.25 19.02
CA TRP A 439 9.18 13.05 18.22
C TRP A 439 8.81 13.31 16.77
N ILE A 440 9.56 12.70 15.87
CA ILE A 440 9.21 12.56 14.46
C ILE A 440 8.97 11.07 14.21
N ARG A 441 7.82 10.73 13.65
CA ARG A 441 7.54 9.39 13.14
C ARG A 441 7.68 9.39 11.63
N CYS A 442 8.35 8.39 11.08
CA CYS A 442 8.60 8.23 9.65
C CYS A 442 8.34 6.77 9.27
N LEU A 443 7.51 6.55 8.24
CA LEU A 443 7.16 5.26 7.65
C LEU A 443 7.07 5.40 6.13
#